data_AF-A0A0E0GEE4-F1
#
_entry.id   AF-A0A0E0GEE4-F1
#
_cell.length_a   1.000
_cell.length_b   1.000
_cell.length_c   1.000
_cell.angle_alpha   90.00
_cell.angle_beta   90.00
_cell.angle_gamma   90.00
#
_symmetry.space_group_name_H-M   'P 1'
#
loop_
_entity.id
_entity.type
_entity.pdbx_description
1 polymer ?
#
loop_
_entity_poly.entity_id
_entity_poly.type
_entity_poly.pdbx_seq_one_letter_code
_entity_poly.pdbx_strand_id
1 'polypeptide(L)'
;MRRGVDPVPTASGRLLDFASDQVVAYLLMSALSAATPITNRMRSAVINRFTDTTAAAISMAFLAFVSLALSAIVSGYKLSKQTYM
;
A
#
# COMPACT_ATOMS: atom_id res chain seq x y z
N MET A 1 -28.27 -9.49 19.53
CA MET A 1 -27.80 -8.51 18.52
C MET A 1 -28.03 -9.11 17.14
N ARG A 2 -28.92 -8.53 16.33
CA ARG A 2 -29.27 -9.06 15.01
C ARG A 2 -28.12 -8.80 14.06
N ARG A 3 -27.43 -9.87 13.67
CA ARG A 3 -26.42 -9.86 12.61
C ARG A 3 -27.15 -9.53 11.31
N GLY A 4 -26.98 -8.31 10.83
CA GLY A 4 -27.42 -7.95 9.47
C GLY A 4 -26.77 -8.92 8.50
N VAL A 5 -27.51 -9.36 7.50
CA VAL A 5 -26.96 -10.19 6.43
C VAL A 5 -25.90 -9.35 5.73
N ASP A 6 -24.64 -9.75 5.86
CA ASP A 6 -23.52 -9.05 5.23
C ASP A 6 -23.77 -9.05 3.70
N PRO A 7 -23.81 -7.89 3.02
CA PRO A 7 -24.16 -7.80 1.60
C PRO A 7 -23.11 -8.45 0.69
N VAL A 8 -21.94 -8.79 1.24
CA VAL A 8 -20.84 -9.42 0.52
C VAL A 8 -20.48 -10.74 1.23
N PRO A 9 -20.39 -11.87 0.50
CA PRO A 9 -19.90 -13.11 1.08
C PRO A 9 -18.53 -12.90 1.73
N THR A 10 -18.33 -13.43 2.95
CA THR A 10 -17.09 -13.24 3.72
C THR A 10 -15.84 -13.68 2.94
N ALA A 11 -16.00 -14.64 2.03
CA ALA A 11 -14.97 -15.08 1.10
C ALA A 11 -14.57 -14.01 0.08
N SER A 12 -15.55 -13.38 -0.56
CA SER A 12 -15.34 -12.32 -1.55
C SER A 12 -14.74 -11.07 -0.90
N GLY A 13 -15.17 -10.73 0.33
CA GLY A 13 -14.59 -9.61 1.08
C GLY A 13 -13.09 -9.78 1.36
N ARG A 14 -12.66 -10.97 1.80
CA ARG A 14 -11.24 -11.24 2.06
C ARG A 14 -10.37 -11.26 0.80
N LEU A 15 -10.91 -11.75 -0.32
CA LEU A 15 -10.23 -11.68 -1.62
C LEU A 15 -10.06 -10.24 -2.07
N LEU A 16 -11.08 -9.40 -1.89
CA LEU A 16 -11.01 -7.97 -2.22
C LEU A 16 -9.99 -7.25 -1.34
N ASP A 17 -9.95 -7.52 -0.03
CA ASP A 17 -8.95 -6.94 0.87
C ASP A 17 -7.53 -7.28 0.37
N PHE A 18 -7.25 -8.56 0.12
CA PHE A 18 -5.94 -9.01 -0.37
C PHE A 18 -5.58 -8.41 -1.74
N ALA A 19 -6.51 -8.41 -2.70
CA ALA A 19 -6.27 -7.84 -4.02
C ALA A 19 -6.04 -6.32 -3.96
N SER A 20 -6.78 -5.62 -3.09
CA SER A 20 -6.63 -4.18 -2.91
C SER A 20 -5.25 -3.83 -2.33
N ASP A 21 -4.76 -4.60 -1.36
CA ASP A 21 -3.41 -4.43 -0.80
C ASP A 21 -2.34 -4.56 -1.90
N GLN A 22 -2.46 -5.55 -2.79
CA GLN A 22 -1.51 -5.76 -3.89
C GLN A 22 -1.54 -4.63 -4.93
N VAL A 23 -2.74 -4.19 -5.33
CA VAL A 23 -2.91 -3.11 -6.31
C VAL A 23 -2.33 -1.79 -5.78
N VAL A 24 -2.68 -1.42 -4.54
CA VAL A 24 -2.19 -0.18 -3.93
C VAL A 24 -0.68 -0.24 -3.72
N ALA A 25 -0.15 -1.38 -3.27
CA ALA A 25 1.29 -1.56 -3.11
C ALA A 25 2.06 -1.41 -4.44
N TYR A 26 1.53 -1.97 -5.54
CA TYR A 26 2.13 -1.84 -6.86
C TYR A 26 2.12 -0.39 -7.36
N LEU A 27 0.99 0.30 -7.26
CA LEU A 27 0.86 1.70 -7.66
C LEU A 27 1.79 2.59 -6.84
N LEU A 28 1.88 2.35 -5.53
CA LEU A 28 2.73 3.11 -4.62
C LEU A 28 4.21 2.93 -4.93
N MET A 29 4.65 1.68 -5.19
CA MET A 29 6.04 1.44 -5.60
C MET A 29 6.35 1.97 -6.98
N SER A 30 5.41 1.92 -7.92
CA SER A 30 5.55 2.54 -9.23
C SER A 30 5.75 4.05 -9.10
N ALA A 31 4.92 4.73 -8.30
CA ALA A 31 5.05 6.15 -8.02
C ALA A 31 6.38 6.51 -7.33
N LEU A 32 6.79 5.74 -6.32
CA LEU A 32 8.08 5.89 -5.64
C LEU A 32 9.27 5.77 -6.61
N SER A 33 9.22 4.79 -7.51
CA SER A 33 10.24 4.55 -8.53
C SER A 33 10.39 5.75 -9.47
N ALA A 34 9.28 6.38 -9.88
CA ALA A 34 9.32 7.60 -10.68
C ALA A 34 9.77 8.84 -9.86
N ALA A 35 9.30 8.98 -8.63
CA ALA A 35 9.51 10.17 -7.80
C ALA A 35 10.97 10.31 -7.32
N THR A 36 11.64 9.20 -6.99
CA THR A 36 13.00 9.18 -6.46
C THR A 36 14.04 9.84 -7.39
N PRO A 37 14.19 9.42 -8.67
CA PRO A 37 15.15 10.06 -9.58
C PRO A 37 14.80 11.50 -9.92
N ILE A 38 13.51 11.84 -10.02
CA ILE A 38 13.05 13.22 -10.26
C ILE A 38 13.49 14.13 -9.10
N THR A 39 13.22 13.70 -7.86
CA THR A 39 13.61 14.44 -6.65
C THR A 39 15.12 14.60 -6.55
N ASN A 40 15.88 13.56 -6.86
CA ASN A 40 17.34 13.62 -6.83
C ASN A 40 17.90 14.57 -7.90
N ARG A 41 17.33 14.57 -9.11
CA ARG A 41 17.67 15.54 -10.16
C ARG A 41 17.34 16.98 -9.73
N MET A 42 16.16 17.19 -9.14
CA MET A 42 15.76 18.51 -8.65
C MET A 42 16.66 19.02 -7.53
N ARG A 43 17.11 18.15 -6.61
CA ARG A 43 18.06 18.50 -5.53
C ARG A 43 19.40 18.99 -6.07
N SER A 44 19.88 18.36 -7.15
CA SER A 44 21.14 18.74 -7.81
C SER A 44 21.04 20.11 -8.50
N ALA A 45 19.86 20.46 -9.03
CA ALA A 45 19.63 21.74 -9.68
C ALA A 45 19.33 22.88 -8.68
N VAL A 46 18.57 22.60 -7.62
CA VAL A 46 18.15 23.58 -6.60
C VAL A 46 18.01 22.91 -5.23
N ILE A 47 18.83 23.33 -4.27
CA ILE A 47 18.69 22.94 -2.87
C ILE A 47 17.68 23.89 -2.23
N ASN A 48 16.48 23.40 -1.95
CA ASN A 48 15.41 24.17 -1.32
C ASN A 48 14.53 23.28 -0.43
N ARG A 49 13.72 23.90 0.44
CA ARG A 49 12.82 23.17 1.35
C ARG A 49 11.80 22.29 0.63
N PHE A 50 11.41 22.63 -0.61
CA PHE A 50 10.49 21.82 -1.39
C PHE A 50 11.07 20.44 -1.71
N THR A 51 12.35 20.39 -2.08
CA THR A 51 13.03 19.12 -2.33
C THR A 51 13.22 18.29 -1.05
N ASP A 52 13.47 18.94 0.10
CA ASP A 52 13.54 18.22 1.38
C ASP A 52 12.19 17.67 1.83
N THR A 53 11.11 18.43 1.64
CA THR A 53 9.75 17.91 1.88
C THR A 53 9.39 16.78 0.93
N THR A 54 9.88 16.83 -0.32
CA THR A 54 9.66 15.75 -1.30
C THR A 54 10.44 14.49 -0.94
N ALA A 55 11.70 14.62 -0.47
CA ALA A 55 12.47 13.49 0.04
C ALA A 55 11.80 12.86 1.27
N ALA A 56 11.28 13.67 2.19
CA ALA A 56 10.51 13.18 3.32
C ALA A 56 9.22 12.47 2.88
N ALA A 57 8.52 12.99 1.86
CA ALA A 57 7.33 12.34 1.29
C ALA A 57 7.64 10.97 0.67
N ILE A 58 8.77 10.83 -0.04
CA ILE A 58 9.26 9.54 -0.55
C ILE A 58 9.51 8.56 0.61
N SER A 59 10.14 9.01 1.70
CA SER A 59 10.33 8.18 2.89
C SER A 59 9.00 7.73 3.51
N MET A 60 8.00 8.62 3.59
CA MET A 60 6.67 8.27 4.11
C MET A 60 5.91 7.32 3.20
N ALA A 61 6.02 7.46 1.87
CA ALA A 61 5.44 6.52 0.92
C ALA A 61 6.08 5.13 1.04
N PHE A 62 7.38 5.03 1.32
CA PHE A 62 8.01 3.74 1.63
C PHE A 62 7.46 3.11 2.92
N LEU A 63 7.26 3.91 3.97
CA LEU A 63 6.63 3.43 5.21
C LEU A 63 5.18 2.97 4.98
N ALA A 64 4.42 3.67 4.14
CA ALA A 64 3.08 3.26 3.74
C ALA A 64 3.10 1.90 2.99
N PHE A 65 4.09 1.66 2.13
CA PHE A 65 4.28 0.36 1.50
C PHE A 65 4.54 -0.75 2.53
N VAL A 66 5.36 -0.50 3.56
CA VAL A 66 5.59 -1.47 4.65
C VAL A 66 4.28 -1.77 5.40
N SER A 67 3.45 -0.76 5.67
CA SER A 67 2.14 -0.96 6.29
C SER A 67 1.22 -1.83 5.43
N LEU A 68 1.19 -1.60 4.11
CA LEU A 68 0.42 -2.41 3.17
C LEU A 68 0.95 -3.85 3.08
N ALA A 69 2.27 -4.06 3.15
CA ALA A 69 2.86 -5.40 3.18
C ALA A 69 2.41 -6.18 4.43
N LEU A 70 2.37 -5.53 5.59
CA LEU A 70 1.83 -6.13 6.81
C LEU A 70 0.34 -6.45 6.69
N SER A 71 -0.44 -5.55 6.09
CA SER A 71 -1.87 -5.79 5.77
C SER A 71 -2.03 -7.01 4.87
N ALA A 72 -1.25 -7.10 3.79
CA ALA A 72 -1.29 -8.21 2.84
C ALA A 72 -0.96 -9.56 3.48
N ILE A 73 -0.01 -9.60 4.42
CA ILE A 73 0.31 -10.83 5.19
C ILE A 73 -0.89 -11.26 6.03
N VAL A 74 -1.53 -10.33 6.75
CA VAL A 74 -2.70 -10.63 7.58
C VAL A 74 -3.89 -11.06 6.72
N SER A 75 -4.14 -10.36 5.61
CA SER A 75 -5.21 -10.68 4.67
C SER A 75 -4.97 -12.05 4.00
N GLY A 76 -3.74 -12.32 3.56
CA GLY A 76 -3.32 -13.60 2.99
C GLY A 76 -3.45 -14.76 3.98
N TYR A 77 -3.09 -14.56 5.26
CA TYR A 77 -3.29 -15.57 6.31
C TYR A 77 -4.77 -15.91 6.50
N LYS A 78 -5.63 -14.88 6.59
CA LYS A 78 -7.08 -15.06 6.71
C LYS A 78 -7.66 -15.78 5.48
N LEU A 79 -7.18 -15.46 4.28
CA LEU A 79 -7.61 -16.09 3.05
C LEU A 79 -7.19 -17.57 2.99
N SER A 80 -5.93 -17.87 3.30
CA SER A 80 -5.41 -19.24 3.34
C SER A 80 -6.21 -20.13 4.30
N LYS A 81 -6.49 -19.65 5.51
CA LYS A 81 -7.28 -20.39 6.52
C LYS A 81 -8.71 -20.68 6.05
N GLN A 82 -9.27 -19.85 5.18
CA GLN A 82 -10.59 -20.07 4.61
C GLN A 82 -10.56 -21.08 3.45
N THR A 83 -9.50 -21.10 2.65
CA THR A 83 -9.34 -22.09 1.57
C THR A 83 -9.14 -23.52 2.10
N TYR A 84 -8.61 -23.66 3.33
CA TYR A 84 -8.39 -24.95 3.99
C TYR A 84 -9.60 -25.51 4.76
N MET A 85 -10.70 -24.75 4.90
CA MET A 85 -11.94 -25.18 5.56
C MET A 85 -13.06 -25.36 4.54
#